data_AF-A0AAD6WYA4-F1
#
_entry.id   AF-A0AAD6WYA4-F1
#
_cell.length_a   1.000
_cell.length_b   1.000
_cell.length_c   1.000
_cell.angle_alpha   90.00
_cell.angle_beta   90.00
_cell.angle_gamma   90.00
#
_symmetry.space_group_name_H-M   'P 1'
#
loop_
_entity.id
_entity.type
_entity.pdbx_description
1 polymer ?
#
loop_
_entity_poly.entity_id
_entity_poly.type
_entity_poly.pdbx_seq_one_letter_code
_entity_poly.pdbx_strand_id
1 'polypeptide(L)'
;MRLLQVPCLVSFTFFIGETYASYRDFGIPTSSATVEVRAFNVANITFINQLSVSLIGPILPGRGIIPFSDYAFFVEHTKSGKRLMFDLGTRIDPMNYAPSVVTKLFTEGIIQIESPAKDIFEFLGQGGIPLDSISTVIWSHSHFDHVGDMSKFPNTTELVIGPETGTLTYPQFPKRFCVDFAAANLSFGSLTAIDYFGDRSFYLLDTPGHLPGHLTALARVTPTSFVHLGGDSFHNAGELRPRPELSKSFPCPAHLLHEAKAAISTNYFWSPKSCEGAFDLRSRAQQFLVGSDLPTSLTANPIIAGILVDKIAAFDADADFFVIAAHNVSLRDSIPYFPATLNNWKALNMKDKSVWNFVDKKNPAFLFSPM
;
A
#
# COMPACT_ATOMS: atom_id res chain seq x y z
N MET A 1 9.64 11.52 40.31
CA MET A 1 10.04 12.31 39.13
C MET A 1 8.85 12.33 38.19
N ARG A 2 8.13 13.46 38.13
CA ARG A 2 6.86 13.58 37.39
C ARG A 2 7.14 13.44 35.90
N LEU A 3 6.51 12.47 35.25
CA LEU A 3 6.43 12.40 33.79
C LEU A 3 5.76 13.69 33.31
N LEU A 4 6.52 14.49 32.57
CA LEU A 4 6.03 15.67 31.88
C LEU A 4 4.90 15.24 30.94
N GLN A 5 3.69 15.74 31.19
CA GLN A 5 2.64 15.79 30.17
C GLN A 5 3.23 16.51 28.96
N VAL A 6 3.42 15.78 27.87
CA VAL A 6 3.75 16.37 26.58
C VAL A 6 2.55 17.21 26.16
N PRO A 7 2.68 18.53 25.96
CA PRO A 7 1.58 19.33 25.47
C PRO A 7 1.27 18.89 24.05
N CYS A 8 0.04 18.43 23.87
CA CYS A 8 -0.58 18.20 22.57
C CYS A 8 -0.71 19.54 21.84
N LEU A 9 0.17 19.81 20.87
CA LEU A 9 0.14 20.89 19.88
C LEU A 9 1.20 20.47 18.84
N VAL A 10 0.84 20.04 17.63
CA VAL A 10 0.24 20.88 16.59
C VAL A 10 -0.83 20.10 15.84
N SER A 11 -2.09 20.53 15.99
CA SER A 11 -3.19 20.08 15.14
C SER A 11 -3.30 21.06 13.97
N PHE A 12 -2.75 20.68 12.81
CA PHE A 12 -3.23 21.22 11.55
C PHE A 12 -4.40 20.35 11.10
N THR A 13 -5.60 20.64 11.61
CA THR A 13 -6.82 20.11 10.99
C THR A 13 -7.42 21.23 10.15
N PHE A 14 -6.99 21.33 8.90
CA PHE A 14 -7.83 21.90 7.84
C PHE A 14 -8.33 20.72 7.02
N PHE A 15 -9.46 20.13 7.42
CA PHE A 15 -10.25 19.32 6.52
C PHE A 15 -11.71 19.74 6.68
N ILE A 16 -12.15 20.61 5.77
CA ILE A 16 -13.52 20.60 5.31
C ILE A 16 -13.51 19.48 4.25
N GLY A 17 -13.69 18.23 4.68
CA GLY A 17 -13.57 17.08 3.80
C GLY A 17 -14.57 17.17 2.66
N GLU A 18 -14.08 17.15 1.43
CA GLU A 18 -14.92 16.88 0.27
C GLU A 18 -15.57 15.51 0.49
N THR A 19 -16.90 15.49 0.60
CA THR A 19 -17.63 14.24 0.70
C THR A 19 -17.82 13.68 -0.69
N TYR A 20 -17.16 12.57 -0.99
CA TYR A 20 -17.37 11.82 -2.22
C TYR A 20 -18.50 10.81 -2.00
N ALA A 21 -19.54 10.86 -2.84
CA ALA A 21 -20.67 9.93 -2.81
C ALA A 21 -20.52 8.79 -3.83
N SER A 22 -19.61 8.95 -4.81
CA SER A 22 -19.23 7.93 -5.78
C SER A 22 -17.85 8.21 -6.38
N TYR A 23 -17.29 7.24 -7.11
CA TYR A 23 -16.04 7.44 -7.87
C TYR A 23 -16.05 8.67 -8.80
N ARG A 24 -17.23 9.13 -9.25
CA ARG A 24 -17.36 10.29 -10.14
C ARG A 24 -17.05 11.60 -9.43
N ASP A 25 -17.32 11.67 -8.14
CA ASP A 25 -17.06 12.87 -7.35
C ASP A 25 -15.55 13.09 -7.16
N PHE A 26 -14.76 12.02 -7.27
CA PHE A 26 -13.31 12.13 -7.37
C PHE A 26 -12.85 12.71 -8.71
N GLY A 27 -13.72 12.85 -9.72
CA GLY A 27 -13.35 13.29 -11.07
C GLY A 27 -13.02 12.15 -12.03
N ILE A 28 -13.23 10.88 -11.64
CA ILE A 28 -12.94 9.73 -12.49
C ILE A 28 -14.02 9.60 -13.59
N PRO A 29 -13.65 9.65 -14.88
CA PRO A 29 -14.62 9.55 -15.97
C PRO A 29 -15.33 8.20 -16.02
N THR A 30 -16.51 8.15 -16.62
CA THR A 30 -17.21 6.90 -16.89
C THR A 30 -16.52 6.10 -18.01
N SER A 31 -16.54 4.77 -17.88
CA SER A 31 -16.12 3.83 -18.92
C SER A 31 -16.70 2.45 -18.65
N SER A 32 -16.89 1.67 -19.73
CA SER A 32 -17.20 0.24 -19.66
C SER A 32 -15.96 -0.64 -19.85
N ALA A 33 -14.80 -0.06 -20.21
CA ALA A 33 -13.55 -0.80 -20.34
C ALA A 33 -13.02 -1.19 -18.96
N THR A 34 -12.36 -2.34 -18.86
CA THR A 34 -11.91 -2.89 -17.58
C THR A 34 -10.56 -3.57 -17.73
N VAL A 35 -9.92 -3.84 -16.60
CA VAL A 35 -8.77 -4.75 -16.51
C VAL A 35 -9.08 -5.89 -15.55
N GLU A 36 -8.45 -7.04 -15.76
CA GLU A 36 -8.35 -8.09 -14.75
C GLU A 36 -7.13 -7.84 -13.87
N VAL A 37 -7.29 -7.99 -12.56
CA VAL A 37 -6.21 -7.83 -11.58
C VAL A 37 -6.04 -9.13 -10.80
N ARG A 38 -4.80 -9.63 -10.72
CA ARG A 38 -4.42 -10.78 -9.90
C ARG A 38 -3.29 -10.34 -8.96
N ALA A 39 -3.43 -10.62 -7.67
CA ALA A 39 -2.41 -10.29 -6.68
C ALA A 39 -1.48 -11.48 -6.44
N PHE A 40 -0.22 -11.21 -6.15
CA PHE A 40 0.74 -12.16 -5.60
C PHE A 40 1.09 -11.72 -4.19
N ASN A 41 1.37 -12.67 -3.30
CA ASN A 41 2.19 -12.41 -2.12
C ASN A 41 3.56 -13.04 -2.41
N VAL A 42 4.53 -12.22 -2.79
CA VAL A 42 5.87 -12.65 -3.22
C VAL A 42 6.66 -13.16 -2.02
N ALA A 43 6.60 -12.44 -0.90
CA ALA A 43 7.22 -12.82 0.35
C ALA A 43 6.46 -12.27 1.56
N ASN A 44 6.60 -12.92 2.70
CA ASN A 44 6.37 -12.25 3.97
C ASN A 44 7.69 -11.66 4.45
N ILE A 45 7.68 -10.39 4.82
CA ILE A 45 8.90 -9.66 5.20
C ILE A 45 8.74 -9.19 6.63
N THR A 46 9.75 -9.39 7.46
CA THR A 46 9.76 -8.90 8.84
C THR A 46 10.87 -7.88 9.01
N PHE A 47 10.52 -6.64 9.38
CA PHE A 47 11.51 -5.63 9.78
C PHE A 47 11.75 -5.71 11.28
N ILE A 48 13.00 -5.50 11.69
CA ILE A 48 13.37 -5.54 13.09
C ILE A 48 13.95 -4.21 13.58
N ASN A 49 13.61 -3.87 14.83
CA ASN A 49 14.16 -2.80 15.64
C ASN A 49 14.23 -1.45 14.91
N GLN A 50 15.44 -0.99 14.59
CA GLN A 50 15.67 0.34 14.03
C GLN A 50 14.98 0.54 12.68
N LEU A 51 14.84 -0.52 11.87
CA LEU A 51 14.17 -0.40 10.58
C LEU A 51 12.66 -0.16 10.73
N SER A 52 12.05 -0.76 11.76
CA SER A 52 10.63 -0.59 12.07
C SER A 52 10.28 0.86 12.44
N VAL A 53 11.10 1.51 13.27
CA VAL A 53 10.90 2.92 13.66
C VAL A 53 11.20 3.89 12.50
N SER A 54 11.95 3.45 11.50
CA SER A 54 12.21 4.21 10.27
C SER A 54 11.06 4.14 9.26
N LEU A 55 10.03 3.31 9.49
CA LEU A 55 8.90 3.17 8.58
C LEU A 55 7.64 3.82 9.14
N ILE A 56 7.26 3.42 10.34
CA ILE A 56 5.98 3.79 10.96
C ILE A 56 6.15 4.10 12.45
N GLY A 57 5.22 4.88 13.00
CA GLY A 57 5.17 5.22 14.41
C GLY A 57 3.74 5.47 14.92
N PRO A 58 3.52 5.47 16.25
CA PRO A 58 4.50 5.11 17.28
C PRO A 58 4.77 3.60 17.32
N ILE A 59 6.03 3.22 17.61
CA ILE A 59 6.39 1.84 17.93
C ILE A 59 6.28 1.62 19.44
N LEU A 60 5.40 0.70 19.85
CA LEU A 60 5.19 0.39 21.27
C LEU A 60 6.33 -0.45 21.84
N PRO A 61 6.56 -0.42 23.17
CA PRO A 61 7.52 -1.31 23.82
C PRO A 61 7.29 -2.78 23.46
N GLY A 62 8.36 -3.48 23.09
CA GLY A 62 8.32 -4.85 22.62
C GLY A 62 7.91 -5.01 21.15
N ARG A 63 7.25 -4.03 20.53
CA ARG A 63 6.75 -4.09 19.13
C ARG A 63 7.78 -3.68 18.08
N GLY A 64 9.07 -3.90 18.33
CA GLY A 64 10.14 -3.59 17.39
C GLY A 64 10.20 -4.51 16.17
N ILE A 65 9.46 -5.62 16.18
CA ILE A 65 9.39 -6.58 15.08
C ILE A 65 8.05 -6.36 14.37
N ILE A 66 8.08 -5.94 13.10
CA ILE A 66 6.89 -5.63 12.33
C ILE A 66 6.80 -6.53 11.10
N PRO A 67 5.75 -7.36 10.98
CA PRO A 67 5.53 -8.17 9.82
C PRO A 67 4.83 -7.37 8.70
N PHE A 68 5.24 -7.65 7.49
CA PHE A 68 4.70 -7.14 6.24
C PHE A 68 4.38 -8.32 5.31
N SER A 69 3.54 -8.04 4.32
CA SER A 69 3.48 -8.87 3.11
C SER A 69 4.15 -8.10 1.97
N ASP A 70 4.42 -8.76 0.86
CA ASP A 70 5.06 -8.16 -0.30
C ASP A 70 4.18 -8.45 -1.52
N TYR A 71 3.29 -7.49 -1.84
CA TYR A 71 2.33 -7.66 -2.92
C TYR A 71 2.82 -7.05 -4.23
N ALA A 72 2.73 -7.86 -5.28
CA ALA A 72 2.83 -7.45 -6.67
C ALA A 72 1.54 -7.79 -7.42
N PHE A 73 1.29 -7.16 -8.56
CA PHE A 73 0.03 -7.35 -9.30
C PHE A 73 0.25 -7.64 -10.77
N PHE A 74 -0.41 -8.67 -11.28
CA PHE A 74 -0.57 -8.90 -12.70
C PHE A 74 -1.87 -8.27 -13.18
N VAL A 75 -1.77 -7.43 -14.22
CA VAL A 75 -2.90 -6.72 -14.80
C VAL A 75 -3.04 -7.11 -16.27
N GLU A 76 -4.23 -7.52 -16.67
CA GLU A 76 -4.55 -7.90 -18.04
C GLU A 76 -5.69 -7.03 -18.57
N HIS A 77 -5.43 -6.28 -19.64
CA HIS A 77 -6.42 -5.43 -20.26
C HIS A 77 -7.46 -6.27 -21.01
N THR A 78 -8.73 -6.22 -20.58
CA THR A 78 -9.74 -7.20 -21.04
C THR A 78 -10.02 -7.12 -22.53
N LYS A 79 -9.92 -5.92 -23.13
CA LYS A 79 -10.22 -5.71 -24.56
C LYS A 79 -9.07 -6.14 -25.47
N SER A 80 -7.82 -5.84 -25.10
CA SER A 80 -6.67 -6.08 -25.98
C SER A 80 -5.82 -7.29 -25.58
N GLY A 81 -6.05 -7.90 -24.41
CA GLY A 81 -5.20 -8.96 -23.87
C GLY A 81 -3.78 -8.50 -23.53
N LYS A 82 -3.52 -7.19 -23.46
CA LYS A 82 -2.19 -6.67 -23.07
C LYS A 82 -1.98 -6.94 -21.59
N ARG A 83 -0.80 -7.44 -21.23
CA ARG A 83 -0.46 -7.85 -19.87
C ARG A 83 0.69 -7.02 -19.35
N LEU A 84 0.57 -6.59 -18.10
CA LEU A 84 1.61 -5.89 -17.39
C LEU A 84 1.77 -6.41 -15.95
N MET A 85 2.93 -6.17 -15.38
CA MET A 85 3.17 -6.29 -13.95
C MET A 85 3.19 -4.88 -13.34
N PHE A 86 2.56 -4.72 -12.19
CA PHE A 86 2.74 -3.59 -11.29
C PHE A 86 3.51 -4.10 -10.06
N ASP A 87 4.77 -3.68 -9.98
CA ASP A 87 5.82 -4.26 -9.14
C ASP A 87 6.12 -5.74 -9.42
N LEU A 88 7.24 -6.20 -8.88
CA LEU A 88 7.74 -7.57 -9.00
C LEU A 88 8.06 -8.21 -7.65
N GLY A 89 7.93 -7.45 -6.56
CA GLY A 89 8.29 -7.92 -5.23
C GLY A 89 9.79 -8.04 -5.00
N THR A 90 10.13 -8.71 -3.90
CA THR A 90 11.48 -9.14 -3.53
C THR A 90 12.04 -10.21 -4.45
N ARG A 91 13.36 -10.21 -4.56
CA ARG A 91 14.14 -11.24 -5.24
C ARG A 91 14.34 -12.45 -4.33
N ILE A 92 14.28 -13.64 -4.92
CA ILE A 92 14.66 -14.89 -4.24
C ILE A 92 16.18 -14.98 -3.96
N ASP A 93 16.98 -14.21 -4.70
CA ASP A 93 18.44 -14.16 -4.62
C ASP A 93 18.94 -12.81 -4.07
N PRO A 94 18.69 -12.49 -2.78
CA PRO A 94 18.94 -11.16 -2.21
C PRO A 94 20.40 -10.69 -2.28
N MET A 95 21.36 -11.61 -2.43
CA MET A 95 22.78 -11.25 -2.58
C MET A 95 23.11 -10.63 -3.95
N ASN A 96 22.19 -10.67 -4.91
CA ASN A 96 22.33 -10.07 -6.24
C ASN A 96 21.69 -8.67 -6.36
N TYR A 97 21.21 -8.10 -5.26
CA TYR A 97 20.95 -6.65 -5.21
C TYR A 97 22.25 -5.84 -5.28
N ALA A 98 22.15 -4.54 -5.49
CA ALA A 98 23.31 -3.64 -5.41
C ALA A 98 24.04 -3.81 -4.06
N PRO A 99 25.39 -3.74 -4.02
CA PRO A 99 26.15 -3.97 -2.78
C PRO A 99 25.71 -3.12 -1.59
N SER A 100 25.28 -1.88 -1.82
CA SER A 100 24.75 -1.00 -0.77
C SER A 100 23.44 -1.50 -0.16
N VAL A 101 22.56 -2.08 -0.98
CA VAL A 101 21.30 -2.70 -0.55
C VAL A 101 21.61 -3.97 0.25
N VAL A 102 22.49 -4.84 -0.27
CA VAL A 102 22.90 -6.08 0.41
C VAL A 102 23.47 -5.78 1.80
N THR A 103 24.42 -4.85 1.86
CA THR A 103 25.11 -4.49 3.10
C THR A 103 24.13 -3.93 4.13
N LYS A 104 23.30 -2.96 3.72
CA LYS A 104 22.38 -2.27 4.62
C LYS A 104 21.27 -3.19 5.13
N LEU A 105 20.67 -4.01 4.27
CA LEU A 105 19.42 -4.70 4.60
C LEU A 105 19.60 -6.15 5.03
N PHE A 106 20.54 -6.87 4.41
CA PHE A 106 20.65 -8.32 4.57
C PHE A 106 21.83 -8.75 5.43
N THR A 107 22.97 -8.08 5.33
CA THR A 107 24.17 -8.42 6.12
C THR A 107 24.02 -8.00 7.59
N GLU A 108 23.30 -6.92 7.87
CA GLU A 108 23.02 -6.45 9.24
C GLU A 108 21.85 -7.20 9.91
N GLY A 109 21.19 -8.11 9.19
CA GLY A 109 20.09 -8.93 9.70
C GLY A 109 18.82 -8.15 10.06
N ILE A 110 18.67 -6.92 9.55
CA ILE A 110 17.55 -6.03 9.87
C ILE A 110 16.25 -6.33 9.12
N ILE A 111 16.32 -7.24 8.14
CA ILE A 111 15.19 -7.80 7.40
C ILE A 111 15.24 -9.33 7.44
N GLN A 112 14.09 -9.95 7.65
CA GLN A 112 13.89 -11.38 7.44
C GLN A 112 12.89 -11.59 6.31
N ILE A 113 13.28 -12.37 5.30
CA ILE A 113 12.39 -12.82 4.22
C ILE A 113 11.91 -14.22 4.59
N GLU A 114 10.60 -14.38 4.66
CA GLU A 114 9.89 -15.59 5.02
C GLU A 114 9.07 -16.13 3.85
N SER A 115 8.51 -17.33 4.03
CA SER A 115 7.64 -17.99 3.06
C SER A 115 6.53 -17.04 2.54
N PRO A 116 6.17 -17.07 1.24
CA PRO A 116 6.47 -18.13 0.26
C PRO A 116 7.92 -18.17 -0.22
N ALA A 117 8.71 -17.11 -0.02
CA ALA A 117 10.12 -17.03 -0.42
C ALA A 117 10.36 -17.46 -1.88
N LYS A 118 9.40 -17.11 -2.75
CA LYS A 118 9.45 -17.32 -4.20
C LYS A 118 9.57 -15.96 -4.85
N ASP A 119 10.32 -15.86 -5.95
CA ASP A 119 10.22 -14.66 -6.77
C ASP A 119 8.95 -14.70 -7.64
N ILE A 120 8.59 -13.55 -8.19
CA ILE A 120 7.41 -13.43 -9.06
C ILE A 120 7.45 -14.37 -10.27
N PHE A 121 8.64 -14.70 -10.77
CA PHE A 121 8.83 -15.50 -11.97
C PHE A 121 8.42 -16.96 -11.74
N GLU A 122 8.67 -17.49 -10.55
CA GLU A 122 8.17 -18.81 -10.16
C GLU A 122 6.64 -18.87 -10.13
N PHE A 123 5.98 -17.83 -9.61
CA PHE A 123 4.52 -17.76 -9.61
C PHE A 123 3.95 -17.68 -11.03
N LEU A 124 4.53 -16.84 -11.88
CA LEU A 124 4.14 -16.71 -13.28
C LEU A 124 4.32 -18.04 -14.02
N GLY A 125 5.46 -18.72 -13.81
CA GLY A 125 5.72 -20.04 -14.38
C GLY A 125 4.72 -21.11 -13.91
N GLN A 126 4.38 -21.13 -12.62
CA GLN A 126 3.40 -22.07 -12.05
C GLN A 126 1.99 -21.86 -12.63
N GLY A 127 1.63 -20.63 -12.98
CA GLY A 127 0.38 -20.33 -13.68
C GLY A 127 0.44 -20.40 -15.20
N GLY A 128 1.58 -20.81 -15.77
CA GLY A 128 1.76 -20.91 -17.20
C GLY A 128 1.70 -19.57 -17.93
N ILE A 129 2.15 -18.48 -17.29
CA ILE A 129 2.26 -17.15 -17.90
C ILE A 129 3.67 -16.98 -18.48
N PRO A 130 3.85 -16.98 -19.81
CA PRO A 130 5.14 -16.73 -20.43
C PRO A 130 5.60 -15.29 -20.18
N LEU A 131 6.89 -15.10 -19.88
CA LEU A 131 7.45 -13.76 -19.60
C LEU A 131 7.40 -12.84 -20.83
N ASP A 132 7.48 -13.39 -22.03
CA ASP A 132 7.34 -12.65 -23.30
C ASP A 132 5.91 -12.18 -23.59
N SER A 133 4.91 -12.71 -22.86
CA SER A 133 3.52 -12.24 -22.94
C SER A 133 3.27 -10.96 -22.12
N ILE A 134 4.20 -10.59 -21.23
CA ILE A 134 4.12 -9.37 -20.41
C ILE A 134 4.83 -8.26 -21.17
N SER A 135 4.08 -7.27 -21.64
CA SER A 135 4.63 -6.18 -22.46
C SER A 135 5.33 -5.11 -21.62
N THR A 136 4.95 -4.98 -20.35
CA THR A 136 5.32 -3.86 -19.51
C THR A 136 5.47 -4.29 -18.06
N VAL A 137 6.49 -3.77 -17.38
CA VAL A 137 6.59 -3.77 -15.91
C VAL A 137 6.57 -2.31 -15.47
N ILE A 138 5.66 -1.98 -14.57
CA ILE A 138 5.59 -0.68 -13.90
C ILE A 138 6.16 -0.86 -12.51
N TRP A 139 7.18 -0.08 -12.16
CA TRP A 139 7.59 0.05 -10.76
C TRP A 139 6.78 1.17 -10.10
N SER A 140 6.12 0.86 -9.00
CA SER A 140 5.60 1.88 -8.07
C SER A 140 6.74 2.78 -7.65
N HIS A 141 7.88 2.19 -7.29
CA HIS A 141 9.11 2.90 -6.99
C HIS A 141 10.32 1.95 -6.96
N SER A 142 11.49 2.47 -6.61
CA SER A 142 12.77 1.78 -6.79
C SER A 142 13.34 1.13 -5.52
N HIS A 143 12.53 0.78 -4.52
CA HIS A 143 13.02 -0.04 -3.39
C HIS A 143 13.15 -1.52 -3.77
N PHE A 144 13.97 -2.24 -3.01
CA PHE A 144 14.45 -3.59 -3.34
C PHE A 144 13.31 -4.60 -3.48
N ASP A 145 12.26 -4.40 -2.69
CA ASP A 145 11.04 -5.19 -2.56
C ASP A 145 9.97 -4.85 -3.61
N HIS A 146 10.27 -4.01 -4.60
CA HIS A 146 9.32 -3.68 -5.69
C HIS A 146 9.85 -4.04 -7.07
N VAL A 147 11.17 -4.10 -7.21
CA VAL A 147 11.85 -4.10 -8.51
C VAL A 147 12.13 -5.49 -9.09
N GLY A 148 12.11 -6.54 -8.26
CA GLY A 148 12.44 -7.91 -8.65
C GLY A 148 13.74 -8.05 -9.46
N ASP A 149 13.77 -9.02 -10.37
CA ASP A 149 14.87 -9.23 -11.31
C ASP A 149 14.42 -8.97 -12.75
N MET A 150 14.41 -7.70 -13.13
CA MET A 150 14.04 -7.28 -14.48
C MET A 150 14.89 -7.90 -15.61
N SER A 151 16.08 -8.48 -15.32
CA SER A 151 16.93 -9.12 -16.34
C SER A 151 16.34 -10.43 -16.90
N LYS A 152 15.37 -11.02 -16.20
CA LYS A 152 14.67 -12.23 -16.66
C LYS A 152 13.65 -11.96 -17.76
N PHE A 153 13.18 -10.72 -17.89
CA PHE A 153 12.26 -10.35 -18.96
C PHE A 153 13.00 -10.21 -20.31
N PRO A 154 12.34 -10.52 -21.44
CA PRO A 154 12.90 -10.21 -22.75
C PRO A 154 13.11 -8.71 -22.93
N ASN A 155 14.11 -8.32 -23.73
CA ASN A 155 14.41 -6.92 -24.07
C ASN A 155 13.24 -6.16 -24.76
N THR A 156 12.19 -6.87 -25.17
CA THR A 156 10.96 -6.27 -25.70
C THR A 156 10.09 -5.65 -24.63
N THR A 157 10.21 -6.11 -23.38
CA THR A 157 9.45 -5.65 -22.21
C THR A 157 9.87 -4.24 -21.84
N GLU A 158 8.91 -3.35 -21.71
CA GLU A 158 9.13 -1.97 -21.29
C GLU A 158 9.12 -1.84 -19.77
N LEU A 159 10.09 -1.11 -19.21
CA LEU A 159 10.06 -0.66 -17.83
C LEU A 159 9.45 0.74 -17.75
N VAL A 160 8.36 0.90 -17.01
CA VAL A 160 7.73 2.20 -16.72
C VAL A 160 8.04 2.60 -15.28
N ILE A 161 8.49 3.86 -15.10
CA ILE A 161 8.84 4.44 -13.80
C ILE A 161 8.28 5.85 -13.66
N GLY A 162 8.16 6.33 -12.41
CA GLY A 162 7.77 7.70 -12.14
C GLY A 162 8.88 8.73 -12.40
N PRO A 163 8.53 10.03 -12.38
CA PRO A 163 9.50 11.11 -12.47
C PRO A 163 10.48 11.03 -11.29
N GLU A 164 11.76 11.34 -11.50
CA GLU A 164 12.76 11.33 -10.41
C GLU A 164 12.99 9.96 -9.73
N THR A 165 12.52 8.85 -10.30
CA THR A 165 12.84 7.50 -9.79
C THR A 165 14.35 7.26 -9.86
N GLY A 166 14.95 6.95 -8.71
CA GLY A 166 16.37 6.67 -8.60
C GLY A 166 16.73 5.31 -9.21
N THR A 167 17.61 5.30 -10.22
CA THR A 167 18.04 4.04 -10.87
C THR A 167 19.51 3.68 -10.60
N LEU A 168 20.16 4.33 -9.64
CA LEU A 168 21.59 4.12 -9.36
C LEU A 168 21.92 2.73 -8.84
N THR A 169 20.96 2.08 -8.16
CA THR A 169 21.11 0.74 -7.59
C THR A 169 20.65 -0.37 -8.53
N TYR A 170 20.37 -0.06 -9.80
CA TYR A 170 19.84 -1.02 -10.77
C TYR A 170 20.56 -0.95 -12.12
N PRO A 171 20.67 -2.08 -12.85
CA PRO A 171 21.12 -2.07 -14.23
C PRO A 171 20.24 -1.17 -15.11
N GLN A 172 20.83 -0.59 -16.15
CA GLN A 172 20.06 0.18 -17.12
C GLN A 172 19.25 -0.76 -18.01
N PHE A 173 17.95 -0.47 -18.17
CA PHE A 173 17.06 -1.22 -19.04
C PHE A 173 16.95 -0.54 -20.41
N PRO A 174 17.11 -1.30 -21.53
CA PRO A 174 17.12 -0.72 -22.87
C PRO A 174 15.83 0.04 -23.22
N LYS A 175 14.69 -0.49 -22.77
CA LYS A 175 13.36 0.12 -22.95
C LYS A 175 12.85 0.59 -21.60
N ARG A 176 13.18 1.84 -21.27
CA ARG A 176 12.71 2.50 -20.06
C ARG A 176 11.93 3.75 -20.43
N PHE A 177 10.71 3.85 -19.92
CA PHE A 177 9.85 5.01 -20.07
C PHE A 177 9.61 5.66 -18.70
N CYS A 178 9.80 6.98 -18.65
CA CYS A 178 9.47 7.78 -17.48
C CYS A 178 8.12 8.44 -17.74
N VAL A 179 7.17 8.26 -16.82
CA VAL A 179 5.87 8.90 -16.91
C VAL A 179 6.03 10.42 -16.79
N ASP A 180 5.39 11.17 -17.69
CA ASP A 180 5.35 12.63 -17.67
C ASP A 180 3.99 13.13 -17.19
N PHE A 181 3.88 13.41 -15.89
CA PHE A 181 2.67 13.97 -15.30
C PHE A 181 2.47 15.45 -15.59
N ALA A 182 3.48 16.18 -16.09
CA ALA A 182 3.31 17.58 -16.46
C ALA A 182 2.38 17.75 -17.67
N ALA A 183 2.32 16.72 -18.53
CA ALA A 183 1.42 16.65 -19.67
C ALA A 183 0.02 16.08 -19.32
N ALA A 184 -0.21 15.65 -18.08
CA ALA A 184 -1.47 15.04 -17.68
C ALA A 184 -2.61 16.05 -17.56
N ASN A 185 -3.83 15.61 -17.87
CA ASN A 185 -5.05 16.43 -17.81
C ASN A 185 -6.16 15.83 -16.93
N LEU A 186 -5.86 14.74 -16.21
CA LEU A 186 -6.77 14.10 -15.27
C LEU A 186 -6.28 14.32 -13.84
N SER A 187 -7.23 14.49 -12.91
CA SER A 187 -6.95 14.57 -11.49
C SER A 187 -8.07 13.88 -10.73
N PHE A 188 -7.71 12.94 -9.84
CA PHE A 188 -8.63 12.14 -9.04
C PHE A 188 -8.43 12.40 -7.56
N GLY A 189 -9.38 13.03 -6.87
CA GLY A 189 -9.22 13.38 -5.45
C GLY A 189 -7.94 14.20 -5.19
N SER A 190 -7.63 15.14 -6.07
CA SER A 190 -6.38 15.93 -6.06
C SER A 190 -5.08 15.14 -6.30
N LEU A 191 -5.16 13.95 -6.92
CA LEU A 191 -4.01 13.20 -7.43
C LEU A 191 -3.97 13.29 -8.96
N THR A 192 -2.89 13.82 -9.51
CA THR A 192 -2.69 13.84 -10.97
C THR A 192 -2.70 12.42 -11.52
N ALA A 193 -3.38 12.19 -12.64
CA ALA A 193 -3.58 10.88 -13.20
C ALA A 193 -3.31 10.82 -14.71
N ILE A 194 -2.85 9.67 -15.18
CA ILE A 194 -2.70 9.35 -16.61
C ILE A 194 -3.50 8.10 -16.92
N ASP A 195 -4.32 8.15 -17.96
CA ASP A 195 -5.03 6.99 -18.51
C ASP A 195 -4.07 6.17 -19.37
N TYR A 196 -3.56 5.07 -18.81
CA TYR A 196 -2.46 4.30 -19.39
C TYR A 196 -2.87 3.59 -20.69
N PHE A 197 -4.08 3.03 -20.75
CA PHE A 197 -4.60 2.37 -21.95
C PHE A 197 -5.36 3.33 -22.88
N GLY A 198 -5.69 4.54 -22.42
CA GLY A 198 -6.44 5.55 -23.17
C GLY A 198 -7.94 5.26 -23.28
N ASP A 199 -8.43 4.25 -22.56
CA ASP A 199 -9.84 3.85 -22.53
C ASP A 199 -10.44 3.80 -21.13
N ARG A 200 -9.75 4.40 -20.16
CA ARG A 200 -10.20 4.64 -18.78
C ARG A 200 -10.29 3.37 -17.94
N SER A 201 -9.62 2.30 -18.35
CA SER A 201 -9.58 1.00 -17.66
C SER A 201 -8.46 0.89 -16.61
N PHE A 202 -7.35 1.61 -16.78
CA PHE A 202 -6.20 1.60 -15.88
C PHE A 202 -5.52 2.96 -15.85
N TYR A 203 -5.29 3.48 -14.65
CA TYR A 203 -4.67 4.78 -14.45
C TYR A 203 -3.39 4.67 -13.62
N LEU A 204 -2.38 5.45 -13.98
CA LEU A 204 -1.23 5.73 -13.13
C LEU A 204 -1.48 7.05 -12.40
N LEU A 205 -1.19 7.09 -11.11
CA LEU A 205 -1.37 8.26 -10.25
C LEU A 205 -0.02 8.76 -9.76
N ASP A 206 0.17 10.07 -9.82
CA ASP A 206 1.33 10.76 -9.27
C ASP A 206 1.21 10.83 -7.75
N THR A 207 2.07 10.11 -7.04
CA THR A 207 1.95 9.90 -5.59
C THR A 207 3.30 10.03 -4.88
N PRO A 208 3.99 11.18 -5.04
CA PRO A 208 5.25 11.43 -4.34
C PRO A 208 5.03 11.41 -2.82
N GLY A 209 6.10 11.12 -2.08
CA GLY A 209 6.08 11.13 -0.62
C GLY A 209 7.08 10.13 -0.07
N HIS A 210 6.76 8.83 -0.22
CA HIS A 210 7.68 7.74 0.11
C HIS A 210 8.99 7.85 -0.67
N LEU A 211 8.89 7.96 -1.99
CA LEU A 211 9.97 8.44 -2.85
C LEU A 211 9.43 9.54 -3.79
N PRO A 212 10.29 10.42 -4.32
CA PRO A 212 9.87 11.47 -5.26
C PRO A 212 9.11 10.93 -6.47
N GLY A 213 9.58 9.81 -7.04
CA GLY A 213 8.95 9.16 -8.20
C GLY A 213 7.97 8.04 -7.88
N HIS A 214 7.35 8.06 -6.70
CA HIS A 214 6.44 7.00 -6.29
C HIS A 214 5.11 7.08 -7.05
N LEU A 215 4.69 5.96 -7.64
CA LEU A 215 3.46 5.78 -8.38
C LEU A 215 2.50 4.87 -7.61
N THR A 216 1.21 5.16 -7.71
CA THR A 216 0.16 4.16 -7.47
C THR A 216 -0.64 3.97 -8.74
N ALA A 217 -1.48 2.93 -8.78
CA ALA A 217 -2.37 2.72 -9.90
C ALA A 217 -3.82 2.52 -9.45
N LEU A 218 -4.75 2.89 -10.34
CA LEU A 218 -6.16 2.64 -10.17
C LEU A 218 -6.67 1.76 -11.31
N ALA A 219 -7.02 0.52 -10.97
CA ALA A 219 -7.50 -0.49 -11.91
C ALA A 219 -9.02 -0.57 -11.87
N ARG A 220 -9.69 -0.25 -12.98
CA ARG A 220 -11.14 -0.41 -13.12
C ARG A 220 -11.46 -1.88 -13.40
N VAL A 221 -12.00 -2.57 -12.40
CA VAL A 221 -12.30 -4.02 -12.50
C VAL A 221 -13.75 -4.32 -12.87
N THR A 222 -14.64 -3.37 -12.65
CA THR A 222 -16.00 -3.31 -13.22
C THR A 222 -16.28 -1.86 -13.63
N PRO A 223 -17.35 -1.54 -14.39
CA PRO A 223 -17.67 -0.17 -14.77
C PRO A 223 -17.76 0.83 -13.58
N THR A 224 -17.97 0.32 -12.36
CA THR A 224 -18.18 1.14 -11.15
C THR A 224 -17.27 0.81 -9.98
N SER A 225 -16.36 -0.17 -10.10
CA SER A 225 -15.50 -0.57 -8.99
C SER A 225 -14.05 -0.70 -9.40
N PHE A 226 -13.17 -0.37 -8.46
CA PHE A 226 -11.75 -0.22 -8.67
C PHE A 226 -10.93 -0.97 -7.62
N VAL A 227 -9.74 -1.41 -8.01
CA VAL A 227 -8.69 -1.81 -7.08
C VAL A 227 -7.60 -0.74 -7.17
N HIS A 228 -7.21 -0.17 -6.03
CA HIS A 228 -6.08 0.75 -5.94
C HIS A 228 -4.84 -0.03 -5.54
N LEU A 229 -3.83 0.00 -6.41
CA LEU A 229 -2.52 -0.64 -6.24
C LEU A 229 -1.60 0.38 -5.60
N GLY A 230 -1.45 0.28 -4.29
CA GLY A 230 -1.00 1.39 -3.45
C GLY A 230 0.50 1.57 -3.32
N GLY A 231 1.33 0.65 -3.81
CA GLY A 231 2.78 0.66 -3.55
C GLY A 231 3.05 0.89 -2.05
N ASP A 232 3.98 1.80 -1.76
CA ASP A 232 4.37 2.22 -0.41
C ASP A 232 3.75 3.57 -0.03
N SER A 233 2.52 3.82 -0.50
CA SER A 233 1.75 4.96 0.00
C SER A 233 1.43 4.87 1.49
N PHE A 234 1.42 3.65 2.05
CA PHE A 234 1.35 3.32 3.47
C PHE A 234 1.78 1.85 3.65
N HIS A 235 2.11 1.44 4.88
CA HIS A 235 2.67 0.12 5.18
C HIS A 235 1.78 -0.69 6.13
N ASN A 236 0.97 -0.03 6.97
CA ASN A 236 0.00 -0.66 7.85
C ASN A 236 -1.36 0.04 7.74
N ALA A 237 -2.46 -0.71 7.76
CA ALA A 237 -3.81 -0.12 7.70
C ALA A 237 -4.10 0.87 8.84
N GLY A 238 -3.38 0.79 9.96
CA GLY A 238 -3.41 1.78 11.03
C GLY A 238 -2.93 3.17 10.61
N GLU A 239 -2.19 3.31 9.51
CA GLU A 239 -1.84 4.62 8.92
C GLU A 239 -3.02 5.26 8.17
N LEU A 240 -3.99 4.46 7.72
CA LEU A 240 -5.20 4.98 7.08
C LEU A 240 -6.36 5.13 8.04
N ARG A 241 -6.44 4.29 9.08
CA ARG A 241 -7.67 4.00 9.80
C ARG A 241 -7.48 4.14 11.32
N PRO A 242 -8.53 4.52 12.08
CA PRO A 242 -9.85 4.93 11.63
C PRO A 242 -9.89 6.38 11.11
N ARG A 243 -10.88 6.67 10.27
CA ARG A 243 -11.32 8.02 9.88
C ARG A 243 -12.85 8.10 10.00
N PRO A 244 -13.44 9.29 10.22
CA PRO A 244 -14.89 9.44 10.33
C PRO A 244 -15.66 8.91 9.13
N GLU A 245 -15.20 9.24 7.92
CA GLU A 245 -15.83 8.88 6.64
C GLU A 245 -15.82 7.37 6.45
N LEU A 246 -14.66 6.74 6.66
CA LEU A 246 -14.52 5.28 6.63
C LEU A 246 -15.44 4.62 7.66
N SER A 247 -15.44 5.10 8.90
CA SER A 247 -16.21 4.48 9.99
C SER A 247 -17.71 4.58 9.76
N LYS A 248 -18.16 5.60 9.02
CA LYS A 248 -19.55 5.75 8.58
C LYS A 248 -19.91 4.75 7.48
N SER A 249 -19.04 4.59 6.47
CA SER A 249 -19.27 3.67 5.35
C SER A 249 -19.11 2.20 5.75
N PHE A 250 -18.15 1.93 6.63
CA PHE A 250 -17.73 0.59 7.06
C PHE A 250 -17.60 0.54 8.58
N PRO A 251 -18.71 0.39 9.32
CA PRO A 251 -18.66 0.32 10.77
C PRO A 251 -17.89 -0.92 11.26
N CYS A 252 -17.09 -0.76 12.32
CA CYS A 252 -16.33 -1.87 12.90
C CYS A 252 -17.25 -2.94 13.50
N PRO A 253 -17.06 -4.23 13.19
CA PRO A 253 -17.83 -5.33 13.78
C PRO A 253 -17.83 -5.33 15.31
N ALA A 254 -18.96 -5.68 15.91
CA ALA A 254 -19.14 -5.63 17.36
C ALA A 254 -18.13 -6.46 18.16
N HIS A 255 -17.70 -7.62 17.64
CA HIS A 255 -16.71 -8.46 18.30
C HIS A 255 -15.32 -7.80 18.31
N LEU A 256 -14.88 -7.21 17.19
CA LEU A 256 -13.62 -6.46 17.12
C LEU A 256 -13.64 -5.22 18.02
N LEU A 257 -14.77 -4.51 18.10
CA LEU A 257 -14.95 -3.40 19.04
C LEU A 257 -14.77 -3.83 20.50
N HIS A 258 -15.32 -4.98 20.86
CA HIS A 258 -15.18 -5.54 22.20
C HIS A 258 -13.73 -5.92 22.50
N GLU A 259 -13.05 -6.58 21.57
CA GLU A 259 -11.64 -6.96 21.72
C GLU A 259 -10.71 -5.74 21.78
N ALA A 260 -10.92 -4.75 20.90
CA ALA A 260 -10.14 -3.52 20.84
C ALA A 260 -10.19 -2.74 22.16
N LYS A 261 -11.35 -2.72 22.84
CA LYS A 261 -11.51 -2.05 24.15
C LYS A 261 -10.55 -2.59 25.21
N ALA A 262 -10.21 -3.88 25.16
CA ALA A 262 -9.32 -4.52 26.12
C ALA A 262 -7.85 -4.58 25.65
N ALA A 263 -7.63 -4.70 24.33
CA ALA A 263 -6.30 -4.94 23.79
C ALA A 263 -5.51 -3.65 23.49
N ILE A 264 -6.18 -2.57 23.12
CA ILE A 264 -5.53 -1.35 22.64
C ILE A 264 -5.09 -0.46 23.81
N SER A 265 -3.83 -0.05 23.78
CA SER A 265 -3.24 0.75 24.86
C SER A 265 -3.74 2.19 24.82
N THR A 266 -4.42 2.61 25.89
CA THR A 266 -4.87 4.00 26.10
C THR A 266 -3.71 4.97 26.33
N ASN A 267 -2.52 4.48 26.70
CA ASN A 267 -1.32 5.32 26.89
C ASN A 267 -0.74 5.82 25.57
N TYR A 268 -0.94 5.07 24.48
CA TYR A 268 -0.41 5.41 23.15
C TYR A 268 -1.51 5.82 22.18
N PHE A 269 -2.71 5.24 22.32
CA PHE A 269 -3.84 5.49 21.43
C PHE A 269 -5.00 6.08 22.21
N TRP A 270 -5.12 7.41 22.14
CA TRP A 270 -6.20 8.13 22.77
C TRP A 270 -7.54 7.97 22.02
N SER A 271 -8.63 7.93 22.77
CA SER A 271 -10.00 8.09 22.28
C SER A 271 -10.75 9.01 23.26
N PRO A 272 -11.83 9.70 22.88
CA PRO A 272 -12.63 10.51 23.79
C PRO A 272 -12.98 9.82 25.11
N LYS A 273 -13.26 8.51 25.10
CA LYS A 273 -13.57 7.74 26.32
C LYS A 273 -12.35 7.19 27.06
N SER A 274 -11.14 7.38 26.55
CA SER A 274 -9.92 7.01 27.27
C SER A 274 -9.79 7.72 28.62
N CYS A 275 -10.44 8.89 28.78
CA CYS A 275 -10.56 9.62 30.05
C CYS A 275 -11.35 8.85 31.12
N GLU A 276 -12.19 7.90 30.72
CA GLU A 276 -12.96 7.00 31.60
C GLU A 276 -12.22 5.69 31.88
N GLY A 277 -10.95 5.59 31.46
CA GLY A 277 -10.09 4.43 31.68
C GLY A 277 -10.21 3.31 30.64
N ALA A 278 -10.95 3.51 29.55
CA ALA A 278 -11.13 2.50 28.50
C ALA A 278 -11.00 3.09 27.09
N PHE A 279 -10.35 2.34 26.19
CA PHE A 279 -10.31 2.68 24.78
C PHE A 279 -11.68 2.45 24.12
N ASP A 280 -12.15 3.39 23.30
CA ASP A 280 -13.37 3.23 22.49
C ASP A 280 -13.10 3.59 21.02
N LEU A 281 -12.93 2.55 20.19
CA LEU A 281 -12.67 2.68 18.76
C LEU A 281 -13.77 3.48 18.04
N ARG A 282 -15.03 3.40 18.48
CA ARG A 282 -16.15 4.12 17.83
C ARG A 282 -16.01 5.64 17.94
N SER A 283 -15.32 6.10 18.98
CA SER A 283 -15.14 7.53 19.26
C SER A 283 -13.83 8.09 18.69
N ARG A 284 -12.96 7.23 18.14
CA ARG A 284 -11.67 7.64 17.60
C ARG A 284 -11.82 8.10 16.14
N ALA A 285 -11.43 9.34 15.87
CA ALA A 285 -11.49 9.96 14.54
C ALA A 285 -10.13 10.06 13.84
N GLN A 286 -9.06 9.56 14.44
CA GLN A 286 -7.69 9.68 13.93
C GLN A 286 -7.08 8.30 13.70
N GLN A 287 -6.25 8.20 12.67
CA GLN A 287 -5.47 6.99 12.37
C GLN A 287 -4.59 6.54 13.54
N PHE A 288 -4.30 5.25 13.65
CA PHE A 288 -3.46 4.71 14.73
C PHE A 288 -1.99 5.05 14.56
N LEU A 289 -1.49 4.94 13.33
CA LEU A 289 -0.06 5.03 13.01
C LEU A 289 0.18 6.19 12.04
N VAL A 290 1.41 6.67 11.95
CA VAL A 290 1.88 7.66 10.97
C VAL A 290 3.20 7.17 10.39
N GLY A 291 3.52 7.62 9.17
CA GLY A 291 4.86 7.42 8.61
C GLY A 291 5.92 8.06 9.51
N SER A 292 7.10 7.45 9.58
CA SER A 292 8.21 7.98 10.39
C SER A 292 8.72 9.33 9.87
N ASP A 293 8.85 10.30 10.76
CA ASP A 293 9.48 11.61 10.50
C ASP A 293 10.91 11.70 11.05
N LEU A 294 11.46 10.58 11.52
CA LEU A 294 12.83 10.52 12.04
C LEU A 294 13.86 10.77 10.92
N PRO A 295 15.06 11.28 11.26
CA PRO A 295 16.15 11.43 10.30
C PRO A 295 16.56 10.13 9.59
N THR A 296 16.21 8.98 10.16
CA THR A 296 16.46 7.65 9.61
C THR A 296 15.29 7.11 8.79
N SER A 297 14.23 7.89 8.56
CA SER A 297 13.03 7.46 7.86
C SER A 297 13.36 6.90 6.47
N LEU A 298 12.65 5.84 6.06
CA LEU A 298 12.70 5.31 4.70
C LEU A 298 11.82 6.13 3.74
N THR A 299 10.96 6.99 4.27
CA THR A 299 10.14 7.93 3.51
C THR A 299 10.94 9.21 3.24
N ALA A 300 11.15 9.53 1.97
CA ALA A 300 11.94 10.69 1.54
C ALA A 300 11.33 12.02 1.98
N ASN A 301 10.00 12.14 2.00
CA ASN A 301 9.29 13.32 2.48
C ASN A 301 8.06 12.94 3.31
N PRO A 302 8.19 12.83 4.64
CA PRO A 302 7.10 12.43 5.54
C PRO A 302 5.88 13.37 5.50
N ILE A 303 6.08 14.66 5.23
CA ILE A 303 4.98 15.63 5.13
C ILE A 303 4.15 15.35 3.88
N ILE A 304 4.79 15.21 2.72
CA ILE A 304 4.10 14.90 1.47
C ILE A 304 3.45 13.51 1.55
N ALA A 305 4.13 12.53 2.14
CA ALA A 305 3.58 11.20 2.35
C ALA A 305 2.33 11.22 3.25
N GLY A 306 2.33 12.00 4.33
CA GLY A 306 1.14 12.18 5.19
C GLY A 306 -0.05 12.77 4.44
N ILE A 307 0.18 13.79 3.59
CA ILE A 307 -0.85 14.36 2.72
C ILE A 307 -1.37 13.32 1.72
N LEU A 308 -0.49 12.48 1.16
CA LEU A 308 -0.88 11.39 0.27
C LEU A 308 -1.76 10.36 0.99
N VAL A 309 -1.41 9.98 2.22
CA VAL A 309 -2.23 9.09 3.07
C VAL A 309 -3.63 9.66 3.27
N ASP A 310 -3.77 10.96 3.52
CA ASP A 310 -5.09 11.62 3.61
C ASP A 310 -5.90 11.48 2.31
N LYS A 311 -5.26 11.68 1.15
CA LYS A 311 -5.92 11.53 -0.16
C LYS A 311 -6.36 10.09 -0.43
N ILE A 312 -5.53 9.11 -0.07
CA ILE A 312 -5.86 7.68 -0.23
C ILE A 312 -6.94 7.26 0.78
N ALA A 313 -6.99 7.87 1.97
CA ALA A 313 -8.06 7.64 2.94
C ALA A 313 -9.44 8.01 2.38
N ALA A 314 -9.52 8.99 1.48
CA ALA A 314 -10.75 9.29 0.77
C ALA A 314 -11.19 8.14 -0.16
N PHE A 315 -10.27 7.55 -0.94
CA PHE A 315 -10.57 6.33 -1.70
C PHE A 315 -10.95 5.17 -0.77
N ASP A 316 -10.22 4.98 0.33
CA ASP A 316 -10.48 3.91 1.29
C ASP A 316 -11.85 4.05 1.99
N ALA A 317 -12.38 5.26 2.14
CA ALA A 317 -13.72 5.49 2.69
C ALA A 317 -14.88 5.19 1.71
N ASP A 318 -14.61 5.12 0.41
CA ASP A 318 -15.62 4.96 -0.64
C ASP A 318 -15.85 3.48 -1.00
N ALA A 319 -17.11 3.07 -1.19
CA ALA A 319 -17.48 1.68 -1.44
C ALA A 319 -17.13 1.15 -2.85
N ASP A 320 -16.69 2.01 -3.75
CA ASP A 320 -16.27 1.66 -5.11
C ASP A 320 -14.78 1.32 -5.21
N PHE A 321 -13.98 1.52 -4.15
CA PHE A 321 -12.54 1.31 -4.17
C PHE A 321 -12.10 0.24 -3.18
N PHE A 322 -11.25 -0.68 -3.61
CA PHE A 322 -10.53 -1.58 -2.73
C PHE A 322 -9.03 -1.24 -2.72
N VAL A 323 -8.58 -0.64 -1.62
CA VAL A 323 -7.21 -0.11 -1.46
C VAL A 323 -6.28 -1.20 -0.93
N ILE A 324 -5.22 -1.50 -1.67
CA ILE A 324 -4.22 -2.52 -1.33
C ILE A 324 -2.81 -1.92 -1.51
N ALA A 325 -2.16 -1.52 -0.42
CA ALA A 325 -0.73 -1.19 -0.43
C ALA A 325 0.12 -2.47 -0.44
N ALA A 326 1.34 -2.36 -0.96
CA ALA A 326 2.28 -3.46 -1.14
C ALA A 326 2.54 -4.22 0.17
N HIS A 327 2.61 -3.49 1.29
CA HIS A 327 2.99 -4.03 2.59
C HIS A 327 1.87 -4.24 3.59
N ASN A 328 0.60 -4.08 3.17
CA ASN A 328 -0.53 -4.21 4.07
C ASN A 328 -0.83 -5.67 4.46
N VAL A 329 -0.16 -6.12 5.51
CA VAL A 329 -0.28 -7.48 6.04
C VAL A 329 -1.67 -7.83 6.57
N SER A 330 -2.52 -6.83 6.87
CA SER A 330 -3.89 -7.08 7.36
C SER A 330 -4.78 -7.78 6.33
N LEU A 331 -4.40 -7.74 5.06
CA LEU A 331 -5.11 -8.37 3.94
C LEU A 331 -4.60 -9.77 3.59
N ARG A 332 -3.53 -10.26 4.26
CA ARG A 332 -2.81 -11.50 3.89
C ARG A 332 -3.73 -12.71 3.72
N ASP A 333 -4.68 -12.87 4.63
CA ASP A 333 -5.62 -14.00 4.62
C ASP A 333 -7.02 -13.61 4.11
N SER A 334 -7.15 -12.44 3.49
CA SER A 334 -8.44 -11.85 3.08
C SER A 334 -8.57 -11.53 1.60
N ILE A 335 -7.49 -11.70 0.83
CA ILE A 335 -7.51 -11.55 -0.63
C ILE A 335 -7.12 -12.85 -1.33
N PRO A 336 -7.74 -13.17 -2.47
CA PRO A 336 -7.29 -14.28 -3.30
C PRO A 336 -5.97 -13.90 -3.96
N TYR A 337 -5.07 -14.88 -4.06
CA TYR A 337 -3.84 -14.75 -4.81
C TYR A 337 -3.97 -15.44 -6.17
N PHE A 338 -3.06 -15.08 -7.07
CA PHE A 338 -2.90 -15.69 -8.38
C PHE A 338 -2.96 -17.23 -8.29
N PRO A 339 -3.74 -17.90 -9.17
CA PRO A 339 -4.33 -17.39 -10.41
C PRO A 339 -5.69 -16.69 -10.27
N ALA A 340 -6.26 -16.60 -9.06
CA ALA A 340 -7.57 -15.98 -8.86
C ALA A 340 -7.53 -14.45 -9.02
N THR A 341 -8.65 -13.89 -9.50
CA THR A 341 -8.79 -12.45 -9.79
C THR A 341 -9.40 -11.68 -8.63
N LEU A 342 -9.00 -10.43 -8.45
CA LEU A 342 -9.63 -9.48 -7.54
C LEU A 342 -10.92 -8.87 -8.10
N ASN A 343 -11.29 -9.09 -9.37
CA ASN A 343 -12.38 -8.36 -10.04
C ASN A 343 -13.74 -8.44 -9.35
N ASN A 344 -14.01 -9.53 -8.65
CA ASN A 344 -15.27 -9.75 -7.93
C ASN A 344 -15.20 -9.31 -6.46
N TRP A 345 -14.19 -8.55 -6.04
CA TRP A 345 -13.97 -8.19 -4.63
C TRP A 345 -15.21 -7.55 -3.99
N LYS A 346 -15.90 -6.69 -4.75
CA LYS A 346 -17.08 -5.95 -4.28
C LYS A 346 -18.28 -6.88 -4.13
N ALA A 347 -18.53 -7.73 -5.13
CA ALA A 347 -19.60 -8.73 -5.07
C ALA A 347 -19.39 -9.77 -3.95
N LEU A 348 -18.12 -10.06 -3.61
CA LEU A 348 -17.74 -10.96 -2.53
C LEU A 348 -17.68 -10.30 -1.14
N ASN A 349 -18.00 -9.00 -1.06
CA ASN A 349 -17.98 -8.20 0.16
C ASN A 349 -16.61 -8.22 0.86
N MET A 350 -15.52 -8.25 0.08
CA MET A 350 -14.17 -8.45 0.63
C MET A 350 -13.70 -7.25 1.44
N LYS A 351 -14.02 -6.02 1.02
CA LYS A 351 -13.66 -4.80 1.74
C LYS A 351 -14.28 -4.76 3.13
N ASP A 352 -15.60 -4.92 3.23
CA ASP A 352 -16.34 -4.95 4.49
C ASP A 352 -15.81 -6.01 5.47
N LYS A 353 -15.38 -7.17 4.95
CA LYS A 353 -14.81 -8.26 5.74
C LYS A 353 -13.39 -8.00 6.22
N SER A 354 -12.64 -7.09 5.58
CA SER A 354 -11.19 -6.95 5.80
C SER A 354 -10.76 -5.58 6.32
N VAL A 355 -11.60 -4.55 6.19
CA VAL A 355 -11.28 -3.15 6.53
C VAL A 355 -10.84 -2.97 7.98
N TRP A 356 -11.33 -3.80 8.91
CA TRP A 356 -10.97 -3.76 10.33
C TRP A 356 -10.04 -4.89 10.79
N ASN A 357 -9.53 -5.74 9.90
CA ASN A 357 -8.67 -6.86 10.28
C ASN A 357 -7.45 -6.45 11.11
N PHE A 358 -6.93 -5.25 10.86
CA PHE A 358 -5.74 -4.75 11.53
C PHE A 358 -5.93 -4.48 13.02
N VAL A 359 -7.17 -4.38 13.52
CA VAL A 359 -7.46 -4.26 14.97
C VAL A 359 -7.74 -5.61 15.65
N ASP A 360 -7.80 -6.71 14.90
CA ASP A 360 -7.85 -8.06 15.48
C ASP A 360 -6.46 -8.44 16.02
N LYS A 361 -6.38 -8.74 17.32
CA LYS A 361 -5.12 -9.12 18.00
C LYS A 361 -4.44 -10.37 17.43
N LYS A 362 -5.17 -11.22 16.70
CA LYS A 362 -4.64 -12.41 16.03
C LYS A 362 -4.04 -12.08 14.67
N ASN A 363 -4.37 -10.92 14.11
CA ASN A 363 -3.84 -10.50 12.83
C ASN A 363 -2.39 -9.97 13.00
N PRO A 364 -1.45 -10.33 12.12
CA PRO A 364 -0.08 -9.85 12.18
C PRO A 364 0.05 -8.32 12.10
N ALA A 365 -0.94 -7.61 11.53
CA ALA A 365 -0.96 -6.15 11.45
C ALA A 365 -1.22 -5.46 12.80
N PHE A 366 -1.62 -6.20 13.84
CA PHE A 366 -1.97 -5.63 15.14
C PHE A 366 -0.73 -5.18 15.91
N LEU A 367 -0.56 -3.86 16.04
CA LEU A 367 0.59 -3.22 16.70
C LEU A 367 0.18 -2.39 17.94
N PHE A 368 -1.06 -2.51 18.41
CA PHE A 368 -1.68 -1.51 19.29
C PHE A 368 -1.61 -1.81 20.79
N SER A 369 -0.93 -2.88 21.18
CA SER A 369 -0.63 -3.24 22.57
C SER A 369 0.87 -3.39 22.77
N PRO A 370 1.42 -3.05 23.95
CA PRO A 370 2.75 -3.52 24.34
C PRO A 370 2.79 -5.05 24.32
N MET A 371 3.98 -5.64 24.12
CA MET A 371 4.20 -7.07 24.32
C MET A 371 4.61 -7.41 25.74
#